data_AF-A0AAU6UEU4-F1
#
_entry.id   AF-A0AAU6UEU4-F1
#
_cell.length_a   1.000
_cell.length_b   1.000
_cell.length_c   1.000
_cell.angle_alpha   90.00
_cell.angle_beta   90.00
_cell.angle_gamma   90.00
#
_symmetry.space_group_name_H-M   'P 1'
#
loop_
_entity.id
_entity.type
_entity.pdbx_description
1 polymer ?
#
loop_
_entity_poly.entity_id
_entity_poly.type
_entity_poly.pdbx_seq_one_letter_code
_entity_poly.pdbx_strand_id
1 'polypeptide(L)'
;MKRWVMALWLLAMLGCAASDDQLAAKGDWYQIGYNDGIAGNLQRSYQTLSQLGNAKHADYERGYLDGVQEYCNPNFAYQMGLSGQYYEGVCEGTEQAHKFRMEWQRGWREYNR
;
A
#
# COMPACT_ATOMS: atom_id res chain seq x y z
N MET A 1 11.91 31.38 -23.79
CA MET A 1 12.83 30.46 -23.09
C MET A 1 12.25 29.98 -21.76
N LYS A 2 12.12 30.82 -20.72
CA LYS A 2 11.69 30.41 -19.35
C LYS A 2 10.26 29.83 -19.24
N ARG A 3 9.31 30.34 -20.03
CA ARG A 3 7.92 29.84 -20.09
C ARG A 3 7.80 28.45 -20.74
N TRP A 4 8.68 28.14 -21.68
CA TRP A 4 8.70 26.85 -22.38
C TRP A 4 9.35 25.76 -21.54
N VAL A 5 10.37 26.11 -20.74
CA VAL A 5 10.98 25.19 -19.76
C VAL A 5 9.97 24.81 -18.68
N MET A 6 9.16 25.75 -18.16
CA MET A 6 8.10 25.42 -17.19
C MET A 6 7.01 24.51 -17.77
N ALA A 7 6.62 24.71 -19.04
CA ALA A 7 5.63 23.84 -19.69
C ALA A 7 6.18 22.41 -19.91
N LEU A 8 7.46 22.27 -20.25
CA LEU A 8 8.13 20.97 -20.40
C LEU A 8 8.22 20.21 -19.07
N TRP A 9 8.44 20.92 -17.97
CA TRP A 9 8.48 20.35 -16.61
C TRP A 9 7.11 19.88 -16.11
N LEU A 10 6.04 20.62 -16.44
CA LEU A 10 4.66 20.22 -16.11
C LEU A 10 4.22 18.94 -16.85
N LEU A 11 4.68 18.75 -18.09
CA LEU A 11 4.37 17.54 -18.88
C LEU A 11 5.12 16.29 -18.37
N ALA A 12 6.29 16.48 -17.76
CA ALA A 12 7.13 15.38 -17.27
C ALA A 12 6.58 14.67 -16.02
N MET A 13 5.54 15.22 -15.39
CA MET A 13 4.91 14.67 -14.17
C MET A 13 3.74 13.72 -14.48
N LEU A 14 3.47 13.40 -15.75
CA LEU A 14 2.44 12.43 -16.13
C LEU A 14 2.98 11.00 -16.09
N GLY A 15 3.06 10.41 -14.89
CA GLY A 15 3.28 8.97 -14.71
C GLY A 15 1.96 8.20 -14.79
N CYS A 16 1.89 7.15 -15.61
CA CYS A 16 0.77 6.20 -15.58
C CYS A 16 1.08 5.06 -14.61
N ALA A 17 0.26 4.90 -13.57
CA ALA A 17 0.21 3.66 -12.81
C ALA A 17 -0.62 2.62 -13.59
N ALA A 18 -0.18 1.37 -13.61
CA ALA A 18 -0.95 0.29 -14.19
C ALA A 18 -2.16 -0.05 -13.30
N SER A 19 -3.33 -0.29 -13.91
CA SER A 19 -4.50 -0.77 -13.15
C SER A 19 -4.36 -2.26 -12.82
N ASP A 20 -5.11 -2.73 -11.82
CA ASP A 20 -5.17 -4.15 -11.46
C ASP A 20 -5.56 -5.02 -12.65
N ASP A 21 -6.51 -4.59 -13.49
CA ASP A 21 -6.91 -5.31 -14.71
C ASP A 21 -5.73 -5.45 -15.70
N GLN A 22 -4.92 -4.40 -15.85
CA GLN A 22 -3.75 -4.42 -16.72
C GLN A 22 -2.65 -5.33 -16.17
N LEU A 23 -2.45 -5.33 -14.85
CA LEU A 23 -1.49 -6.22 -14.18
C LEU A 23 -1.95 -7.68 -14.26
N ALA A 24 -3.23 -7.95 -14.00
CA ALA A 24 -3.82 -9.29 -14.09
C ALA A 24 -3.76 -9.83 -15.53
N ALA A 25 -4.07 -9.01 -16.54
CA ALA A 25 -3.95 -9.37 -17.96
C ALA A 25 -2.50 -9.69 -18.36
N LYS A 26 -1.51 -9.05 -17.73
CA LYS A 26 -0.07 -9.35 -17.90
C LYS A 26 0.41 -10.51 -17.04
N GLY A 27 -0.43 -11.02 -16.14
CA GLY A 27 -0.10 -12.09 -15.19
C GLY A 27 0.82 -11.66 -14.05
N ASP A 28 0.91 -10.35 -13.78
CA ASP A 28 1.74 -9.74 -12.73
C ASP A 28 0.97 -9.64 -11.41
N TRP A 29 0.72 -10.81 -10.81
CA TRP A 29 -0.02 -10.92 -9.55
C TRP A 29 0.80 -10.44 -8.34
N TYR A 30 2.14 -10.53 -8.43
CA TYR A 30 3.03 -9.99 -7.41
C TYR A 30 2.83 -8.49 -7.22
N GLN A 31 2.79 -7.71 -8.31
CA GLN A 31 2.62 -6.27 -8.19
C GLN A 31 1.25 -5.88 -7.61
N ILE A 32 0.19 -6.63 -7.91
CA ILE A 32 -1.14 -6.42 -7.31
C ILE A 32 -1.07 -6.64 -5.79
N GLY A 33 -0.44 -7.74 -5.36
CA GLY A 33 -0.25 -8.03 -3.93
C GLY A 33 0.58 -6.97 -3.23
N TYR A 34 1.71 -6.60 -3.83
CA TYR A 34 2.59 -5.56 -3.32
C TYR A 34 1.86 -4.23 -3.14
N ASN A 35 1.07 -3.81 -4.14
CA ASN A 35 0.27 -2.60 -4.09
C ASN A 35 -0.75 -2.63 -2.93
N ASP A 36 -1.43 -3.76 -2.70
CA ASP A 36 -2.32 -3.92 -1.56
C ASP A 36 -1.57 -3.79 -0.23
N GLY A 37 -0.41 -4.44 -0.12
CA GLY A 37 0.42 -4.43 1.08
C GLY A 37 0.92 -3.03 1.44
N ILE A 38 1.53 -2.30 0.48
CA ILE A 38 2.05 -0.95 0.73
C ILE A 38 0.95 0.08 0.98
N ALA A 39 -0.26 -0.18 0.47
CA ALA A 39 -1.42 0.67 0.73
C ALA A 39 -1.99 0.48 2.15
N GLY A 40 -1.57 -0.59 2.85
CA GLY A 40 -2.16 -0.96 4.13
C GLY A 40 -3.57 -1.52 3.99
N ASN A 41 -3.88 -2.15 2.86
CA ASN A 41 -5.13 -2.88 2.68
C ASN A 41 -5.02 -4.27 3.29
N LEU A 42 -6.12 -4.82 3.80
CA LEU A 42 -6.19 -6.23 4.13
C LEU A 42 -6.04 -7.09 2.88
N GLN A 43 -5.42 -8.26 3.06
CA GLN A 43 -5.22 -9.23 1.99
C GLN A 43 -6.56 -9.59 1.32
N ARG A 44 -6.61 -9.52 -0.02
CA ARG A 44 -7.81 -9.86 -0.77
C ARG A 44 -8.10 -11.35 -0.69
N SER A 45 -9.39 -11.68 -0.59
CA SER A 45 -9.84 -13.07 -0.66
C SER A 45 -9.58 -13.69 -2.03
N TYR A 46 -9.51 -15.02 -2.09
CA TYR A 46 -9.42 -15.74 -3.38
C TYR A 46 -10.60 -15.42 -4.30
N GLN A 47 -11.79 -15.23 -3.74
CA GLN A 47 -12.98 -14.84 -4.48
C GLN A 47 -12.79 -13.47 -5.14
N THR A 48 -12.27 -12.48 -4.41
CA THR A 48 -11.96 -11.15 -4.94
C THR A 48 -10.91 -11.21 -6.04
N LEU A 49 -9.84 -11.97 -5.84
CA LEU A 49 -8.79 -12.13 -6.86
C LEU A 49 -9.32 -12.82 -8.12
N SER A 50 -10.22 -13.79 -7.97
CA SER A 50 -10.82 -14.50 -9.12
C SER A 50 -11.68 -13.61 -10.01
N GLN A 51 -12.16 -12.46 -9.49
CA GLN A 51 -12.90 -11.47 -10.29
C GLN A 51 -11.98 -10.72 -11.26
N LEU A 52 -10.67 -10.65 -10.99
CA LEU A 52 -9.67 -10.01 -11.85
C LEU A 52 -9.10 -10.98 -12.91
N GLY A 53 -9.25 -12.30 -12.70
CA GLY A 53 -8.80 -13.33 -13.63
C GLY A 53 -8.30 -14.59 -12.94
N ASN A 54 -7.53 -15.40 -13.68
CA ASN A 54 -6.91 -16.62 -13.15
C ASN A 54 -5.72 -16.27 -12.24
N ALA A 55 -6.02 -15.99 -10.98
CA ALA A 55 -5.07 -15.53 -9.99
C ALA A 55 -3.93 -16.53 -9.73
N LYS A 56 -2.69 -16.04 -9.77
CA LYS A 56 -1.53 -16.77 -9.24
C LYS A 56 -1.39 -16.42 -7.76
N HIS A 57 -2.12 -17.13 -6.91
CA HIS A 57 -2.23 -16.81 -5.48
C HIS A 57 -0.89 -16.72 -4.75
N ALA A 58 0.06 -17.62 -5.03
CA ALA A 58 1.38 -17.58 -4.42
C ALA A 58 2.21 -16.34 -4.82
N ASP A 59 2.04 -15.85 -6.05
CA ASP A 59 2.71 -14.64 -6.51
C ASP A 59 2.13 -13.40 -5.81
N TYR A 60 0.79 -13.35 -5.73
CA TYR A 60 0.06 -12.31 -5.01
C TYR A 60 0.43 -12.27 -3.52
N GLU A 61 0.39 -13.41 -2.84
CA GLU A 61 0.68 -13.51 -1.40
C GLU A 61 2.10 -13.04 -1.10
N ARG A 62 3.08 -13.46 -1.91
CA ARG A 62 4.47 -13.01 -1.78
C ARG A 62 4.59 -11.50 -1.91
N GLY A 63 4.00 -10.91 -2.96
CA GLY A 63 4.02 -9.46 -3.14
C GLY A 63 3.34 -8.73 -1.98
N TYR A 64 2.20 -9.25 -1.51
CA TYR A 64 1.48 -8.70 -0.37
C TYR A 64 2.33 -8.68 0.90
N LEU A 65 2.99 -9.79 1.23
CA LEU A 65 3.86 -9.85 2.41
C LEU A 65 5.04 -8.86 2.32
N ASP A 66 5.66 -8.74 1.14
CA ASP A 66 6.75 -7.77 0.91
C ASP A 66 6.25 -6.33 1.10
N GLY A 67 5.08 -6.00 0.54
CA GLY A 67 4.46 -4.68 0.71
C GLY A 67 4.04 -4.40 2.16
N VAL A 68 3.51 -5.40 2.87
CA VAL A 68 3.15 -5.29 4.30
C VAL A 68 4.40 -5.04 5.14
N GLN A 69 5.53 -5.71 4.85
CA GLN A 69 6.78 -5.47 5.56
C GLN A 69 7.22 -4.00 5.46
N GLU A 70 7.03 -3.37 4.31
CA GLU A 70 7.33 -1.94 4.11
C GLU A 70 6.32 -1.03 4.81
N TYR A 71 5.02 -1.31 4.67
CA TYR A 71 3.95 -0.55 5.34
C TYR A 71 4.13 -0.57 6.87
N CYS A 72 4.51 -1.72 7.43
CA CYS A 72 4.64 -1.95 8.86
C CYS A 72 5.91 -1.38 9.49
N ASN A 73 6.36 -0.23 8.99
CA ASN A 73 7.47 0.53 9.54
C ASN A 73 6.99 1.41 10.72
N PRO A 74 7.41 1.12 11.97
CA PRO A 74 6.93 1.85 13.13
C PRO A 74 7.32 3.33 13.17
N ASN A 75 8.35 3.74 12.41
CA ASN A 75 8.78 5.13 12.35
C ASN A 75 7.72 6.05 11.72
N PHE A 76 6.82 5.50 10.90
CA PHE A 76 5.74 6.25 10.25
C PHE A 76 4.40 6.12 10.98
N ALA A 77 4.24 5.10 11.81
CA ALA A 77 2.98 4.78 12.47
C ALA A 77 2.44 5.94 13.34
N TYR A 78 3.30 6.65 14.07
CA TYR A 78 2.88 7.82 14.85
C TYR A 78 2.30 8.93 13.98
N GLN A 79 2.98 9.27 12.88
CA GLN A 79 2.51 10.30 11.95
C GLN A 79 1.19 9.90 11.27
N MET A 80 1.01 8.61 10.98
CA MET A 80 -0.24 8.05 10.47
C MET A 80 -1.38 8.16 11.49
N GLY A 81 -1.09 7.93 12.78
CA GLY A 81 -2.08 8.15 13.83
C GLY A 81 -2.46 9.63 13.96
N LEU A 82 -1.47 10.54 13.89
CA LEU A 82 -1.68 11.99 13.95
C LEU A 82 -2.49 12.54 12.79
N SER A 83 -2.41 11.91 11.61
CA SER A 83 -3.20 12.33 10.44
C SER A 83 -4.66 11.86 10.52
N GLY A 84 -5.05 11.09 11.54
CA GLY A 84 -6.38 10.53 11.64
C GLY A 84 -6.63 9.39 10.65
N GLN A 85 -5.58 8.75 10.14
CA GLN A 85 -5.72 7.54 9.33
C GLN A 85 -5.97 6.34 10.23
N TYR A 86 -7.08 5.64 9.99
CA TYR A 86 -7.44 4.45 10.75
C TYR A 86 -6.54 3.27 10.36
N TYR A 87 -6.09 2.50 11.35
CA TYR A 87 -5.26 1.31 11.14
C TYR A 87 -6.11 0.03 11.24
N GLU A 88 -6.16 -0.74 10.16
CA GLU A 88 -7.02 -1.93 10.05
C GLU A 88 -6.40 -3.23 10.61
N GLY A 89 -5.18 -3.18 11.17
CA GLY A 89 -4.53 -4.39 11.70
C GLY A 89 -3.67 -5.15 10.69
N VAL A 90 -3.28 -4.54 9.58
CA VAL A 90 -2.49 -5.18 8.51
C VAL A 90 -1.15 -5.75 8.98
N CYS A 91 -0.53 -5.16 10.01
CA CYS A 91 0.76 -5.60 10.53
C CYS A 91 0.68 -6.78 11.50
N GLU A 92 -0.51 -7.31 11.81
CA GLU A 92 -0.65 -8.43 12.73
C GLU A 92 0.12 -9.66 12.26
N GLY A 93 0.89 -10.28 13.16
CA GLY A 93 1.77 -11.40 12.83
C GLY A 93 3.14 -11.02 12.28
N THR A 94 3.41 -9.74 12.01
CA THR A 94 4.76 -9.24 11.70
C THR A 94 5.59 -9.03 12.97
N GLU A 95 6.92 -9.01 12.84
CA GLU A 95 7.83 -8.71 13.96
C GLU A 95 7.56 -7.32 14.57
N GLN A 96 7.19 -6.35 13.73
CA GLN A 96 6.99 -4.96 14.15
C GLN A 96 5.56 -4.64 14.60
N ALA A 97 4.63 -5.61 14.54
CA ALA A 97 3.19 -5.43 14.78
C ALA A 97 2.88 -4.64 16.07
N HIS A 98 3.50 -5.08 17.17
CA HIS A 98 3.28 -4.48 18.49
C HIS A 98 3.77 -3.03 18.53
N LYS A 99 4.99 -2.77 18.05
CA LYS A 99 5.58 -1.43 18.05
C LYS A 99 4.82 -0.49 17.12
N PHE A 100 4.45 -0.95 15.92
CA PHE A 100 3.65 -0.19 14.97
C PHE A 100 2.33 0.25 15.59
N ARG A 101 1.57 -0.68 16.19
CA ARG A 101 0.29 -0.37 16.84
C ARG A 101 0.45 0.66 17.96
N MET A 102 1.46 0.51 18.82
CA MET A 102 1.69 1.46 19.92
C MET A 102 1.93 2.88 19.42
N GLU A 103 2.79 3.04 18.39
CA GLU A 103 3.08 4.35 17.81
C GLU A 103 1.86 4.94 17.11
N TRP A 104 1.12 4.14 16.34
CA TRP A 104 -0.15 4.58 15.74
C TRP A 104 -1.16 5.03 16.81
N GLN A 105 -1.35 4.26 17.88
CA GLN A 105 -2.24 4.62 18.98
C GLN A 105 -1.83 5.93 19.67
N ARG A 106 -0.52 6.19 19.80
CA ARG A 106 0.00 7.44 20.35
C ARG A 106 -0.46 8.64 19.51
N GLY A 107 -0.29 8.57 18.19
CA GLY A 107 -0.73 9.64 17.28
C GLY A 107 -2.25 9.78 17.23
N TRP A 108 -2.97 8.65 17.18
CA TRP A 108 -4.43 8.63 17.12
C TRP A 108 -5.09 9.27 18.34
N ARG A 109 -4.53 9.06 19.54
CA ARG A 109 -5.03 9.71 20.77
C ARG A 109 -4.87 11.22 20.73
N GLU A 110 -3.78 11.72 20.13
CA GLU A 110 -3.56 13.15 19.96
C GLU A 110 -4.49 13.75 18.91
N TYR A 111 -4.74 13.04 17.80
CA TYR A 111 -5.72 13.44 16.78
C TYR A 111 -7.14 13.60 17.33
N ASN A 112 -7.55 12.74 18.27
CA ASN A 112 -8.90 12.73 18.85
C ASN A 112 -9.06 13.57 20.13
N ARG A 113 -8.05 14.36 20.49
CA ARG A 113 -8.10 15.23 21.68
C ARG A 113 -8.76 16.57 21.36
#